data_AF-A0A6P7H9B4-F1
#
_entry.id   AF-A0A6P7H9B4-F1
#
_cell.length_a   1.000
_cell.length_b   1.000
_cell.length_c   1.000
_cell.angle_alpha   90.00
_cell.angle_beta   90.00
_cell.angle_gamma   90.00
#
_symmetry.space_group_name_H-M   'P 1'
#
loop_
_entity.id
_entity.type
_entity.pdbx_description
1 polymer ?
#
loop_
_entity_poly.entity_id
_entity_poly.type
_entity_poly.pdbx_seq_one_letter_code
_entity_poly.pdbx_strand_id
1 'polypeptide(L)'
;GKLQLWIDLFPIIDVPPPKKIDICLRKPTPYELRVIIWNTDEVLLDEDDYFSGERKSDIYVKGWVIDSSQAQYTDVHYRSLTGEGNFNWRFIFHFDYLSTENRIVIKKKESMFAVDETEFKLPCRLTLQVWDNDTFSKDDFI
;
A
#
# COMPACT_ATOMS: atom_id res chain seq x y z
N GLY A 1 -41.84 0.06 -0.27
CA GLY A 1 -40.68 -0.51 0.44
C GLY A 1 -40.69 -2.02 0.32
N LYS A 2 -39.54 -2.68 0.47
CA LYS A 2 -39.39 -4.14 0.38
C LYS A 2 -38.63 -4.64 1.60
N LEU A 3 -39.11 -5.71 2.23
CA LEU A 3 -38.44 -6.42 3.32
C LEU A 3 -37.94 -7.76 2.80
N GLN A 4 -36.71 -8.13 3.13
CA GLN A 4 -36.12 -9.44 2.83
C GLN A 4 -35.65 -10.06 4.14
N LEU A 5 -36.02 -11.33 4.35
CA LEU A 5 -35.78 -12.09 5.58
C LEU A 5 -35.24 -13.47 5.21
N TRP A 6 -34.35 -14.01 6.03
CA TRP A 6 -33.95 -15.42 6.01
C TRP A 6 -34.63 -16.14 7.18
N ILE A 7 -35.25 -17.29 6.91
CA ILE A 7 -35.96 -18.10 7.90
C ILE A 7 -35.41 -19.52 7.80
N ASP A 8 -34.86 -20.02 8.90
CA ASP A 8 -34.47 -21.42 9.03
C ASP A 8 -35.58 -22.18 9.79
N LEU A 9 -36.03 -23.31 9.22
CA LEU A 9 -37.04 -24.19 9.81
C LEU A 9 -36.38 -25.49 10.25
N PHE A 10 -36.47 -25.83 11.54
CA PHE A 10 -35.88 -27.04 12.11
C PHE A 10 -36.97 -28.03 12.58
N PRO A 11 -36.77 -29.35 12.39
CA PRO A 11 -37.62 -30.36 12.99
C PRO A 11 -37.60 -30.28 14.52
N ILE A 12 -38.74 -30.58 15.16
CA ILE A 12 -38.88 -30.54 16.63
C ILE A 12 -37.92 -31.51 17.35
N ILE A 13 -37.42 -32.52 16.64
CA ILE A 13 -36.47 -33.51 17.19
C ILE A 13 -35.04 -32.96 17.37
N ASP A 14 -34.69 -31.84 16.72
CA ASP A 14 -33.35 -31.25 16.77
C ASP A 14 -33.28 -30.17 17.87
N VAL A 15 -33.33 -30.62 19.14
CA VAL A 15 -33.19 -29.77 20.32
C VAL A 15 -31.84 -30.02 21.00
N PRO A 16 -31.01 -28.99 21.24
CA PRO A 16 -31.28 -27.57 20.96
C PRO A 16 -31.11 -27.23 19.47
N PRO A 17 -31.82 -26.20 18.97
CA PRO A 17 -31.62 -25.72 17.61
C PRO A 17 -30.16 -25.28 17.40
N PRO A 18 -29.65 -25.34 16.16
CA PRO A 18 -28.30 -24.89 15.83
C PRO A 18 -28.07 -23.45 16.29
N LYS A 19 -26.79 -23.13 16.59
CA LYS A 19 -26.42 -21.76 16.93
C LYS A 19 -26.81 -20.83 15.78
N LYS A 20 -27.38 -19.67 16.13
CA LYS A 20 -27.70 -18.61 15.17
C LYS A 20 -26.46 -18.28 14.35
N ILE A 21 -26.60 -18.26 13.03
CA ILE A 21 -25.56 -17.80 12.13
C ILE A 21 -25.51 -16.28 12.20
N ASP A 22 -24.32 -15.73 12.42
CA ASP A 22 -24.13 -14.28 12.32
C ASP A 22 -24.12 -13.89 10.84
N ILE A 23 -25.17 -13.18 10.43
CA ILE A 23 -25.35 -12.65 9.07
C ILE A 23 -24.95 -11.17 8.99
N CYS A 24 -24.32 -10.62 10.03
CA CYS A 24 -23.77 -9.27 9.97
C CYS A 24 -22.77 -9.15 8.82
N LEU A 25 -22.70 -7.95 8.24
CA LEU A 25 -21.66 -7.64 7.25
C LEU A 25 -20.30 -7.91 7.86
N ARG A 26 -19.46 -8.63 7.11
CA ARG A 26 -18.08 -8.90 7.55
C ARG A 26 -17.34 -7.58 7.67
N LYS A 27 -16.66 -7.41 8.79
CA LYS A 27 -15.85 -6.23 9.07
C LYS A 27 -14.43 -6.47 8.57
N PRO A 28 -13.76 -5.44 8.05
CA PRO A 28 -12.35 -5.54 7.74
C PRO A 28 -11.54 -5.77 9.02
N THR A 29 -10.39 -6.39 8.84
CA THR A 29 -9.45 -6.71 9.91
C THR A 29 -8.14 -5.95 9.70
N PRO A 30 -7.48 -5.47 10.76
CA PRO A 30 -6.22 -4.74 10.63
C PRO A 30 -5.10 -5.69 10.20
N TYR A 31 -4.35 -5.29 9.18
CA TYR A 31 -3.19 -6.01 8.62
C TYR A 31 -1.95 -5.10 8.61
N GLU A 32 -0.79 -5.74 8.61
CA GLU A 32 0.51 -5.09 8.49
C GLU A 32 1.29 -5.76 7.34
N LEU A 33 1.68 -4.97 6.33
CA LEU A 33 2.58 -5.40 5.27
C LEU A 33 3.98 -4.84 5.53
N ARG A 34 4.94 -5.74 5.70
CA ARG A 34 6.36 -5.39 5.81
C ARG A 34 7.08 -5.70 4.50
N VAL A 35 7.76 -4.69 3.96
CA VAL A 35 8.58 -4.84 2.75
C VAL A 35 10.00 -4.42 3.10
N ILE A 36 10.97 -5.28 2.79
CA ILE A 36 12.39 -4.97 3.02
C ILE A 36 13.04 -4.68 1.67
N ILE A 37 13.56 -3.47 1.52
CA ILE A 37 14.37 -3.04 0.38
C ILE A 37 15.82 -3.33 0.74
N TRP A 38 16.38 -4.39 0.19
CA TRP A 38 17.78 -4.77 0.44
C TRP A 38 18.72 -3.89 -0.38
N ASN A 39 18.62 -4.02 -1.71
CA ASN A 39 19.43 -3.30 -2.66
C ASN A 39 18.69 -3.12 -4.00
N THR A 40 19.19 -2.20 -4.82
CA THR A 40 18.94 -2.09 -6.25
C THR A 40 20.20 -2.48 -7.02
N ASP A 41 20.03 -2.86 -8.28
CA ASP A 41 21.10 -3.19 -9.21
C ASP A 41 20.69 -2.75 -10.61
N GLU A 42 21.66 -2.48 -11.48
CA GLU A 42 21.48 -2.06 -12.88
C GLU A 42 20.53 -0.85 -13.08
N VAL A 43 20.46 0.06 -12.10
CA VAL A 43 19.71 1.32 -12.25
C VAL A 43 20.38 2.18 -13.32
N LEU A 44 19.57 2.74 -14.23
CA LEU A 44 20.06 3.63 -15.28
C LEU A 44 20.66 4.88 -14.63
N LEU A 45 21.91 5.18 -15.01
CA LEU A 45 22.68 6.28 -14.45
C LEU A 45 22.44 7.56 -15.26
N ASP A 46 21.62 8.49 -14.82
CA ASP A 46 21.21 9.61 -15.69
C ASP A 46 22.09 10.88 -15.57
N GLU A 47 22.97 11.01 -14.57
CA GLU A 47 23.84 12.20 -14.46
C GLU A 47 25.19 12.02 -15.15
N ASP A 48 25.60 12.98 -15.99
CA ASP A 48 27.00 13.16 -16.41
C ASP A 48 27.73 14.06 -15.40
N ASP A 49 28.69 13.52 -14.64
CA ASP A 49 29.45 14.31 -13.67
C ASP A 49 30.35 15.34 -14.40
N TYR A 50 29.95 16.62 -14.41
CA TYR A 50 30.57 17.72 -15.19
C TYR A 50 32.11 17.85 -15.04
N PHE A 51 32.66 17.34 -13.93
CA PHE A 51 34.10 17.40 -13.63
C PHE A 51 34.88 16.14 -14.03
N SER A 52 34.27 14.96 -14.04
CA SER A 52 34.93 13.67 -14.30
C SER A 52 34.49 13.01 -15.60
N GLY A 53 33.31 13.37 -16.14
CA GLY A 53 32.65 12.71 -17.26
C GLY A 53 32.09 11.33 -16.93
N GLU A 54 32.08 10.93 -15.65
CA GLU A 54 31.54 9.64 -15.20
C GLU A 54 30.03 9.74 -14.95
N ARG A 55 29.28 8.70 -15.35
CA ARG A 55 27.85 8.64 -15.07
C ARG A 55 27.58 8.23 -13.63
N LYS A 56 26.72 8.96 -12.92
CA LYS A 56 26.34 8.65 -11.52
C LYS A 56 24.84 8.89 -11.27
N SER A 57 24.32 8.33 -10.18
CA SER A 57 22.96 8.60 -9.70
C SER A 57 22.89 8.57 -8.16
N ASP A 58 22.01 9.39 -7.60
CA ASP A 58 21.65 9.46 -6.19
C ASP A 58 20.32 8.71 -5.96
N ILE A 59 20.41 7.41 -5.70
CA ILE A 59 19.27 6.49 -5.81
C ILE A 59 18.47 6.44 -4.50
N TYR A 60 17.14 6.52 -4.58
CA TYR A 60 16.25 6.15 -3.49
C TYR A 60 15.00 5.40 -3.98
N VAL A 61 14.34 4.66 -3.07
CA VAL A 61 13.13 3.91 -3.38
C VAL A 61 11.93 4.53 -2.67
N LYS A 62 10.85 4.72 -3.42
CA LYS A 62 9.55 5.22 -2.95
C LYS A 62 8.52 4.10 -3.02
N GLY A 63 7.71 3.92 -1.98
CA GLY A 63 6.71 2.86 -1.93
C GLY A 63 5.40 3.24 -1.25
N TRP A 64 4.27 2.78 -1.78
CA TRP A 64 2.95 2.97 -1.17
C TRP A 64 1.96 1.85 -1.51
N VAL A 65 0.92 1.70 -0.68
CA VAL A 65 -0.15 0.72 -0.86
C VAL A 65 -1.52 1.36 -1.13
N ILE A 66 -1.82 2.46 -0.42
CA ILE A 66 -3.12 3.15 -0.50
C ILE A 66 -3.07 4.27 -1.54
N ASP A 67 -2.21 5.26 -1.29
CA ASP A 67 -2.11 6.47 -2.10
C ASP A 67 -0.68 7.00 -2.02
N SER A 68 -0.23 7.68 -3.07
CA SER A 68 1.13 8.24 -3.15
C SER A 68 1.39 9.32 -2.09
N SER A 69 0.35 9.97 -1.55
CA SER A 69 0.46 10.90 -0.41
C SER A 69 0.90 10.22 0.89
N GLN A 70 0.74 8.89 1.00
CA GLN A 70 1.20 8.08 2.12
C GLN A 70 2.45 7.25 1.78
N ALA A 71 3.19 7.66 0.75
CA ALA A 71 4.41 6.98 0.35
C ALA A 71 5.48 7.02 1.46
N GLN A 72 6.18 5.91 1.62
CA GLN A 72 7.39 5.78 2.40
C GLN A 72 8.58 5.83 1.47
N TYR A 73 9.72 6.28 1.99
CA TYR A 73 10.95 6.48 1.25
C TYR A 73 12.09 5.78 1.99
N THR A 74 13.06 5.26 1.24
CA THR A 74 14.35 4.86 1.81
C THR A 74 15.22 6.10 2.04
N ASP A 75 16.35 5.92 2.72
CA ASP A 75 17.46 6.86 2.63
C ASP A 75 17.98 6.93 1.18
N VAL A 76 18.74 7.99 0.86
CA VAL A 76 19.38 8.19 -0.45
C VAL A 76 20.74 7.50 -0.46
N HIS A 77 20.99 6.68 -1.48
CA HIS A 77 22.29 6.12 -1.77
C HIS A 77 23.05 7.05 -2.73
N TYR A 78 23.96 7.83 -2.19
CA TYR A 78 24.69 8.85 -2.94
C TYR A 78 25.75 8.27 -3.88
N ARG A 79 25.86 8.85 -5.07
CA ARG A 79 26.94 8.62 -6.04
C ARG A 79 27.11 7.14 -6.40
N SER A 80 26.02 6.49 -6.80
CA SER A 80 26.12 5.16 -7.43
C SER A 80 26.77 5.28 -8.80
N LEU A 81 27.89 4.58 -9.01
CA LEU A 81 28.64 4.55 -10.28
C LEU A 81 28.28 3.33 -11.14
N THR A 82 27.62 2.33 -10.55
CA THR A 82 27.30 1.05 -11.19
C THR A 82 25.79 0.82 -11.32
N GLY A 83 24.97 1.70 -10.74
CA GLY A 83 23.52 1.52 -10.62
C GLY A 83 23.12 0.69 -9.39
N GLU A 84 24.10 0.29 -8.56
CA GLU A 84 23.85 -0.39 -7.30
C GLU A 84 23.48 0.61 -6.19
N GLY A 85 22.49 0.27 -5.38
CA GLY A 85 22.10 1.05 -4.19
C GLY A 85 21.80 0.11 -3.03
N ASN A 86 22.40 0.33 -1.86
CA ASN A 86 22.23 -0.53 -0.69
C ASN A 86 21.45 0.20 0.40
N PHE A 87 20.32 -0.36 0.83
CA PHE A 87 19.39 0.33 1.74
C PHE A 87 19.15 -0.43 3.05
N ASN A 88 18.98 -1.75 3.00
CA ASN A 88 18.52 -2.56 4.14
C ASN A 88 17.35 -1.89 4.90
N TRP A 89 16.39 -1.37 4.13
CA TRP A 89 15.32 -0.53 4.64
C TRP A 89 14.02 -1.31 4.78
N ARG A 90 13.20 -0.98 5.78
CA ARG A 90 11.92 -1.67 6.02
C ARG A 90 10.75 -0.71 5.94
N PHE A 91 9.93 -0.86 4.90
CA PHE A 91 8.61 -0.25 4.86
C PHE A 91 7.61 -1.06 5.70
N ILE A 92 6.75 -0.35 6.43
CA ILE A 92 5.70 -0.95 7.26
C ILE A 92 4.39 -0.24 6.95
N PHE A 93 3.48 -0.92 6.26
CA PHE A 93 2.17 -0.39 5.89
C PHE A 93 1.08 -1.04 6.75
N HIS A 94 0.30 -0.21 7.43
CA HIS A 94 -0.87 -0.64 8.20
C HIS A 94 -2.13 -0.32 7.41
N PHE A 95 -3.02 -1.29 7.26
CA PHE A 95 -4.30 -1.09 6.57
C PHE A 95 -5.35 -2.10 7.02
N ASP A 96 -6.62 -1.72 6.87
CA ASP A 96 -7.75 -2.60 7.10
C ASP A 96 -8.02 -3.42 5.83
N TYR A 97 -8.09 -4.75 5.96
CA TYR A 97 -8.23 -5.67 4.83
C TYR A 97 -9.47 -6.56 4.98
N LEU A 98 -10.21 -6.70 3.89
CA LEU A 98 -11.36 -7.59 3.77
C LEU A 98 -10.99 -8.78 2.87
N SER A 99 -10.60 -9.89 3.49
CA SER A 99 -10.09 -11.08 2.80
C SER A 99 -11.07 -11.76 1.85
N THR A 100 -12.37 -11.59 2.05
CA THR A 100 -13.38 -12.15 1.14
C THR A 100 -13.45 -11.46 -0.21
N GLU A 101 -13.17 -10.17 -0.24
CA GLU A 101 -13.22 -9.35 -1.45
C GLU A 101 -11.83 -9.05 -2.02
N ASN A 102 -10.77 -9.42 -1.29
CA ASN A 102 -9.38 -9.05 -1.58
C ASN A 102 -9.19 -7.53 -1.71
N ARG A 103 -9.86 -6.75 -0.83
CA ARG A 103 -9.83 -5.29 -0.86
C ARG A 103 -9.31 -4.70 0.44
N ILE A 104 -8.58 -3.59 0.31
CA ILE A 104 -8.28 -2.69 1.41
C ILE A 104 -9.50 -1.80 1.64
N VAL A 105 -9.85 -1.58 2.91
CA VAL A 105 -10.96 -0.73 3.33
C VAL A 105 -10.40 0.52 3.98
N ILE A 106 -10.89 1.68 3.55
CA ILE A 106 -10.46 2.98 4.05
C ILE A 106 -11.69 3.78 4.41
N LYS A 107 -11.68 4.42 5.58
CA LYS A 107 -12.72 5.36 5.98
C LYS A 107 -12.17 6.77 5.83
N LYS A 108 -12.79 7.57 4.97
CA LYS A 108 -12.37 8.96 4.72
C LYS A 108 -13.59 9.86 4.61
N LYS A 109 -13.49 11.06 5.17
CA LYS A 109 -14.47 12.13 4.92
C LYS A 109 -14.22 12.72 3.54
N GLU A 110 -15.26 12.81 2.72
CA GLU A 110 -15.16 13.34 1.34
C GLU A 110 -14.84 14.84 1.30
N SER A 111 -15.16 15.57 2.38
CA SER A 111 -14.90 17.00 2.51
C SER A 111 -14.67 17.36 3.98
N MET A 112 -13.96 18.46 4.25
CA MET A 112 -13.77 19.00 5.60
C MET A 112 -15.09 19.34 6.31
N PHE A 113 -16.18 19.48 5.55
CA PHE A 113 -17.53 19.76 6.05
C PHE A 113 -18.45 18.54 6.04
N ALA A 114 -17.98 17.37 5.59
CA ALA A 114 -18.76 16.15 5.61
C ALA A 114 -18.89 15.64 7.05
N VAL A 115 -20.14 15.41 7.48
CA VAL A 115 -20.44 14.87 8.81
C VAL A 115 -20.11 13.38 8.87
N ASP A 116 -20.43 12.66 7.80
CA ASP A 116 -20.27 11.20 7.71
C ASP A 116 -18.97 10.79 7.00
N GLU A 117 -18.39 9.69 7.47
CA GLU A 117 -17.23 9.04 6.84
C GLU A 117 -17.72 8.05 5.77
N THR A 118 -17.18 8.18 4.55
CA THR A 118 -17.44 7.24 3.46
C THR A 118 -16.40 6.11 3.51
N GLU A 119 -16.88 4.87 3.33
CA GLU A 119 -16.03 3.70 3.19
C GLU A 119 -15.63 3.49 1.71
N PHE A 120 -14.33 3.49 1.45
CA PHE A 120 -13.75 3.22 0.14
C PHE A 120 -13.05 1.87 0.13
N LYS A 121 -13.24 1.12 -0.97
CA LYS A 121 -12.60 -0.18 -1.19
C LYS A 121 -11.60 -0.07 -2.32
N LEU A 122 -10.34 -0.39 -2.04
CA LEU A 122 -9.24 -0.34 -3.01
C LEU A 122 -8.66 -1.73 -3.25
N PRO A 123 -8.10 -2.02 -4.44
CA PRO A 123 -7.27 -3.21 -4.62
C PRO A 123 -6.07 -3.16 -3.68
N CYS A 124 -5.71 -4.30 -3.10
CA CYS A 124 -4.47 -4.43 -2.33
C CYS A 124 -3.29 -4.51 -3.30
N ARG A 125 -2.72 -3.35 -3.67
CA ARG A 125 -1.58 -3.26 -4.60
C ARG A 125 -0.45 -2.43 -4.01
N LEU A 126 0.71 -3.05 -3.83
CA LEU A 126 1.95 -2.34 -3.52
C LEU A 126 2.51 -1.71 -4.80
N THR A 127 2.86 -0.43 -4.73
CA THR A 127 3.60 0.28 -5.78
C THR A 127 4.97 0.63 -5.23
N LEU A 128 6.03 0.29 -5.95
CA LEU A 128 7.42 0.65 -5.66
C LEU A 128 7.99 1.37 -6.89
N GLN A 129 8.79 2.39 -6.63
CA GLN A 129 9.43 3.23 -7.65
C GLN A 129 10.87 3.50 -7.23
N VAL A 130 11.79 3.47 -8.18
CA VAL A 130 13.18 3.90 -8.00
C VAL A 130 13.30 5.32 -8.56
N TRP A 131 14.00 6.20 -7.85
CA TRP A 131 14.13 7.60 -8.19
C TRP A 131 15.60 8.04 -8.11
N ASP A 132 15.98 8.97 -8.99
CA ASP A 132 17.23 9.72 -8.90
C ASP A 132 16.96 11.06 -8.20
N ASN A 133 17.80 11.44 -7.26
CA ASN A 133 17.66 12.66 -6.47
C ASN A 133 18.54 13.78 -7.05
N ASP A 134 18.10 14.36 -8.17
CA ASP A 134 18.82 15.46 -8.82
C ASP A 134 18.67 16.77 -8.04
N THR A 135 19.77 17.52 -7.90
CA THR A 135 19.77 18.81 -7.19
C THR A 135 19.27 19.99 -8.04
N PHE A 136 18.97 19.82 -9.35
CA PHE A 136 18.71 20.97 -10.24
C PHE A 136 17.57 20.87 -11.28
N SER A 137 16.84 19.75 -11.38
CA SER A 137 15.59 19.64 -12.16
C SER A 137 14.52 18.89 -11.37
N LYS A 138 13.25 19.09 -11.72
CA LYS A 138 12.14 18.35 -11.08
C LYS A 138 12.36 16.85 -11.29
N ASP A 139 12.34 16.10 -10.20
CA ASP A 139 12.46 14.65 -10.16
C ASP A 139 11.68 13.97 -11.30
N ASP A 140 12.38 13.25 -12.17
CA ASP A 140 11.81 12.41 -13.23
C ASP A 140 11.83 10.92 -12.80
N PHE A 141 10.81 10.18 -13.23
CA PHE A 141 10.65 8.76 -12.90
C PHE A 141 11.51 7.90 -13.83
N ILE A 142 12.37 7.04 -13.25
CA ILE A 142 13.19 6.05 -13.98
C ILE A 142 12.39 4.75 -14.21
#